data_AF-A0A239DK65-F1
#
_entry.id   AF-A0A239DK65-F1
#
_cell.length_a   1.000
_cell.length_b   1.000
_cell.length_c   1.000
_cell.angle_alpha   90.00
_cell.angle_beta   90.00
_cell.angle_gamma   90.00
#
_symmetry.space_group_name_H-M   'P 1'
#
loop_
_entity.id
_entity.type
_entity.pdbx_description
1 polymer ?
#
loop_
_entity_poly.entity_id
_entity_poly.type
_entity_poly.pdbx_seq_one_letter_code
_entity_poly.pdbx_strand_id
1 'polypeptide(L)'
;MEQQPQIHRFTWQGIEIEAIYCPRQFGGVIAHLEITSIQPPRAPLPITETGYRSHFHPCGTVEANGGDVVAQVIAWLDEEAARPDWRRYVENSRQGVLF
;
A
#
# COMPACT_ATOMS: atom_id res chain seq x y z
N MET A 1 2.82 -25.74 -5.03
CA MET A 1 3.66 -25.18 -3.96
C MET A 1 3.26 -23.73 -3.79
N GLU A 2 2.62 -23.40 -2.68
CA GLU A 2 2.30 -22.02 -2.33
C GLU A 2 3.63 -21.33 -2.00
N GLN A 3 3.87 -20.16 -2.61
CA GLN A 3 5.09 -19.39 -2.32
C GLN A 3 4.92 -18.69 -0.97
N GLN A 4 6.00 -18.61 -0.20
CA GLN A 4 5.97 -17.96 1.11
C GLN A 4 5.64 -16.46 0.96
N PRO A 5 4.84 -15.89 1.86
CA PRO A 5 4.56 -14.46 1.87
C PRO A 5 5.85 -13.67 2.04
N GLN A 6 6.06 -12.68 1.19
CA GLN A 6 7.17 -11.74 1.27
C GLN A 6 6.73 -10.53 2.08
N ILE A 7 7.36 -10.30 3.22
CA ILE A 7 7.02 -9.18 4.11
C ILE A 7 8.03 -8.08 3.87
N HIS A 8 7.54 -6.91 3.50
CA HIS A 8 8.33 -5.71 3.28
C HIS A 8 7.85 -4.60 4.22
N ARG A 9 8.79 -3.93 4.87
CA ARG A 9 8.51 -2.78 5.71
C ARG A 9 9.26 -1.57 5.19
N PHE A 10 8.56 -0.45 5.08
CA PHE A 10 9.13 0.80 4.59
C PHE A 10 8.36 1.99 5.17
N THR A 11 8.95 3.18 5.04
CA THR A 11 8.33 4.42 5.50
C THR A 11 7.92 5.26 4.29
N TRP A 12 6.68 5.72 4.27
CA TRP A 12 6.13 6.61 3.24
C TRP A 12 5.53 7.86 3.89
N GLN A 13 6.06 9.04 3.55
CA GLN A 13 5.66 10.34 4.12
C GLN A 13 5.60 10.39 5.68
N GLY A 14 6.46 9.62 6.35
CA GLY A 14 6.49 9.51 7.81
C GLY A 14 5.54 8.48 8.42
N ILE A 15 4.80 7.72 7.59
CA ILE A 15 3.98 6.59 7.98
C ILE A 15 4.75 5.30 7.71
N GLU A 16 4.93 4.48 8.72
CA GLU A 16 5.48 3.13 8.60
C GLU A 16 4.40 2.18 8.07
N ILE A 17 4.73 1.50 6.97
CA ILE A 17 3.84 0.62 6.22
C ILE A 17 4.49 -0.76 6.12
N GLU A 18 3.68 -1.78 6.35
CA GLU A 18 4.00 -3.18 6.09
C GLU A 18 3.21 -3.63 4.85
N ALA A 19 3.94 -4.09 3.83
CA ALA A 19 3.40 -4.72 2.64
C ALA A 19 3.69 -6.22 2.66
N ILE A 20 2.65 -7.04 2.63
CA ILE A 20 2.76 -8.50 2.56
C ILE A 20 2.36 -8.92 1.15
N TYR A 21 3.30 -9.53 0.42
CA TYR A 21 3.10 -9.94 -0.97
C TYR A 21 3.14 -11.46 -1.11
N CYS A 22 2.06 -12.01 -1.65
CA CYS A 22 1.89 -13.42 -1.99
C CYS A 22 1.76 -13.55 -3.51
N PRO A 23 2.86 -13.81 -4.25
CA PRO A 23 2.86 -13.87 -5.72
C PRO A 23 1.98 -14.98 -6.32
N ARG A 24 1.69 -16.04 -5.56
CA ARG A 24 0.91 -17.19 -6.00
C ARG A 24 -0.08 -17.62 -4.93
N GLN A 25 -1.27 -17.02 -4.96
CA GLN A 25 -2.44 -17.41 -4.18
C GLN A 25 -3.52 -18.04 -5.09
N PHE A 26 -4.51 -18.72 -4.50
CA PHE A 26 -5.65 -19.32 -5.21
C PHE A 26 -5.26 -20.23 -6.39
N GLY A 27 -4.39 -21.22 -6.15
CA GLY A 27 -3.93 -22.12 -7.22
C GLY A 27 -2.85 -21.54 -8.13
N GLY A 28 -2.29 -20.37 -7.77
CA GLY A 28 -1.11 -19.79 -8.42
C GLY A 28 -1.40 -18.90 -9.64
N VAL A 29 -2.64 -18.41 -9.74
CA VAL A 29 -3.11 -17.53 -10.83
C VAL A 29 -3.25 -16.06 -10.39
N ILE A 30 -3.41 -15.81 -9.09
CA ILE A 30 -3.63 -14.49 -8.52
C ILE A 30 -2.50 -14.19 -7.54
N ALA A 31 -1.95 -12.99 -7.63
CA ALA A 31 -1.09 -12.42 -6.62
C ALA A 31 -1.93 -11.58 -5.64
N HIS A 32 -1.59 -11.66 -4.36
CA HIS A 32 -2.27 -10.95 -3.29
C HIS A 32 -1.26 -10.02 -2.60
N LEU A 33 -1.62 -8.75 -2.48
CA LEU A 33 -0.84 -7.71 -1.85
C LEU A 33 -1.67 -7.08 -0.73
N GLU A 34 -1.18 -7.20 0.49
CA GLU A 34 -1.75 -6.55 1.66
C GLU A 34 -0.88 -5.38 2.07
N ILE A 35 -1.48 -4.22 2.29
CA ILE A 35 -0.79 -3.00 2.71
C ILE A 35 -1.42 -2.55 4.02
N THR A 36 -0.60 -2.43 5.06
CA THR A 36 -1.03 -2.04 6.40
C THR A 36 -0.15 -0.93 6.94
N SER A 37 -0.75 0.18 7.37
CA SER A 37 -0.06 1.19 8.17
C SER A 37 0.13 0.67 9.60
N ILE A 38 1.37 0.52 10.02
CA ILE A 38 1.73 0.02 11.35
C ILE A 38 2.07 1.14 12.32
N GLN A 39 2.62 2.27 11.83
CA GLN A 39 2.91 3.42 12.68
C GLN A 39 2.76 4.77 11.92
N PRO A 40 1.81 5.66 12.29
CA PRO A 40 0.77 5.43 13.28
C PRO A 40 -0.15 4.25 12.88
N PRO A 41 -0.64 3.46 13.85
CA PRO A 41 -1.47 2.30 13.53
C PRO A 41 -2.78 2.74 12.90
N ARG A 42 -3.18 2.09 11.80
CA ARG A 42 -4.38 2.44 11.02
C ARG A 42 -4.37 3.90 10.51
N ALA A 43 -3.18 4.45 10.26
CA ALA A 43 -3.04 5.73 9.60
C ALA A 43 -3.72 5.66 8.21
N PRO A 44 -4.60 6.61 7.88
CA PRO A 44 -5.18 6.68 6.56
C PRO A 44 -4.08 6.84 5.51
N LEU A 45 -4.24 6.14 4.40
CA LEU A 45 -3.39 6.19 3.22
C LEU A 45 -4.24 6.66 2.04
N PRO A 46 -3.63 7.21 0.97
CA PRO A 46 -4.34 7.59 -0.26
C PRO A 46 -5.21 6.46 -0.82
N ILE A 47 -4.77 5.22 -0.62
CA ILE A 47 -5.43 4.02 -1.11
C ILE A 47 -6.48 3.45 -0.13
N THR A 48 -6.51 3.89 1.13
CA THR A 48 -7.43 3.35 2.15
C THR A 48 -7.59 4.30 3.34
N GLU A 49 -8.83 4.57 3.74
CA GLU A 49 -9.11 5.43 4.90
C GLU A 49 -8.80 4.76 6.24
N THR A 50 -8.75 3.41 6.27
CA THR A 50 -8.57 2.64 7.52
C THR A 50 -7.11 2.24 7.77
N GLY A 51 -6.21 2.58 6.85
CA GLY A 51 -4.81 2.15 6.89
C GLY A 51 -4.59 0.68 6.54
N TYR A 52 -5.61 -0.04 6.06
CA TYR A 52 -5.49 -1.41 5.55
C TYR A 52 -6.09 -1.53 4.15
N ARG A 53 -5.35 -2.13 3.22
CA ARG A 53 -5.84 -2.47 1.89
C ARG A 53 -5.39 -3.87 1.48
N SER A 54 -6.34 -4.71 1.09
CA SER A 54 -6.09 -5.96 0.38
C SER A 54 -6.31 -5.72 -1.12
N HIS A 55 -5.32 -6.05 -1.93
CA HIS A 55 -5.36 -5.89 -3.38
C HIS A 55 -4.98 -7.20 -4.08
N PHE A 56 -5.75 -7.56 -5.10
CA PHE A 56 -5.54 -8.77 -5.90
C PHE A 56 -5.27 -8.37 -7.34
N HIS A 57 -4.22 -8.94 -7.94
CA HIS A 57 -3.86 -8.72 -9.33
C HIS A 57 -3.37 -10.02 -9.97
N PRO A 58 -3.27 -10.10 -11.31
CA PRO A 58 -2.69 -11.26 -11.98
C PRO A 58 -1.26 -11.54 -11.49
N CYS A 59 -0.90 -12.82 -11.38
CA CYS A 59 0.49 -13.20 -11.08
C CYS A 59 1.43 -12.74 -12.19
N GLY A 60 2.67 -12.35 -11.84
CA GLY A 60 3.66 -11.87 -12.82
C GLY A 60 3.65 -10.37 -13.06
N THR A 61 2.65 -9.61 -12.58
CA THR A 61 2.62 -8.14 -12.73
C THR A 61 3.78 -7.47 -12.02
N VAL A 62 4.09 -7.90 -10.80
CA VAL A 62 5.19 -7.32 -10.01
C VAL A 62 6.53 -7.64 -10.65
N GLU A 63 6.70 -8.87 -11.11
CA GLU A 63 7.90 -9.36 -11.80
C GLU A 63 8.12 -8.65 -13.14
N ALA A 64 7.05 -8.38 -13.90
CA ALA A 64 7.11 -7.61 -15.14
C ALA A 64 7.52 -6.15 -14.91
N ASN A 65 7.21 -5.58 -13.75
CA ASN A 65 7.56 -4.22 -13.35
C ASN A 65 8.93 -4.12 -12.64
N GLY A 66 9.79 -5.14 -12.80
CA GLY A 66 11.15 -5.15 -12.23
C GLY A 66 11.28 -5.87 -10.88
N GLY A 67 10.20 -6.45 -10.37
CA GLY A 67 10.21 -7.34 -9.19
C GLY A 67 10.22 -6.63 -7.83
N ASP A 68 10.28 -5.30 -7.80
CA ASP A 68 10.27 -4.54 -6.54
C ASP A 68 8.84 -4.20 -6.12
N VAL A 69 8.35 -4.94 -5.11
CA VAL A 69 7.04 -4.71 -4.49
C VAL A 69 6.98 -3.36 -3.80
N VAL A 70 8.05 -2.97 -3.10
CA VAL A 70 8.08 -1.72 -2.32
C VAL A 70 8.01 -0.52 -3.24
N ALA A 71 8.79 -0.51 -4.32
CA ALA A 71 8.75 0.56 -5.32
C ALA A 71 7.37 0.70 -5.95
N GLN A 72 6.69 -0.41 -6.26
CA GLN A 72 5.34 -0.39 -6.81
C GLN A 72 4.30 0.14 -5.81
N VAL A 73 4.39 -0.26 -4.54
CA VAL A 73 3.50 0.27 -3.50
C VAL A 73 3.72 1.76 -3.30
N ILE A 74 4.98 2.22 -3.26
CA ILE A 74 5.31 3.65 -3.13
C ILE A 74 4.78 4.44 -4.34
N ALA A 75 5.01 3.96 -5.57
CA ALA A 75 4.51 4.61 -6.76
C ALA A 75 2.98 4.70 -6.77
N TRP A 76 2.29 3.65 -6.34
CA TRP A 76 0.84 3.65 -6.23
C TRP A 76 0.32 4.62 -5.15
N LEU A 77 0.98 4.66 -3.99
CA LEU A 77 0.66 5.64 -2.94
C LEU A 77 0.88 7.07 -3.44
N ASP A 78 1.97 7.35 -4.14
CA ASP A 78 2.27 8.68 -4.67
C ASP A 78 1.30 9.11 -5.77
N GLU A 79 0.90 8.20 -6.65
CA GLU A 79 -0.11 8.45 -7.69
C GLU A 79 -1.46 8.81 -7.07
N GLU A 80 -1.93 8.01 -6.12
CA GLU A 80 -3.19 8.29 -5.42
C GLU A 80 -3.07 9.53 -4.51
N ALA A 81 -1.89 9.80 -3.96
CA ALA A 81 -1.65 11.01 -3.18
C ALA A 81 -1.68 12.29 -4.03
N ALA A 82 -1.39 12.18 -5.33
CA ALA A 82 -1.49 13.29 -6.26
C ALA A 82 -2.95 13.68 -6.55
N ARG A 83 -3.94 12.86 -6.19
CA ARG A 83 -5.36 13.17 -6.40
C ARG A 83 -5.79 14.38 -5.55
N PRO A 84 -6.65 15.27 -6.10
CA PRO A 84 -7.10 16.46 -5.38
C PRO A 84 -7.83 16.11 -4.08
N ASP A 85 -8.56 15.00 -4.04
CA ASP A 85 -9.29 14.54 -2.86
C ASP A 85 -8.35 14.21 -1.70
N TRP A 86 -7.26 13.48 -1.97
CA TRP A 86 -6.25 13.17 -0.96
C TRP A 86 -5.51 14.43 -0.51
N ARG A 87 -5.14 15.31 -1.44
CA ARG A 87 -4.51 16.60 -1.08
C ARG A 87 -5.39 17.42 -0.15
N ARG A 88 -6.70 17.47 -0.40
CA ARG A 88 -7.67 18.14 0.47
C ARG A 88 -7.78 17.44 1.83
N TYR A 89 -7.78 16.11 1.87
CA TYR A 89 -7.74 15.35 3.13
C TYR A 89 -6.51 15.71 3.97
N VAL A 90 -5.33 15.69 3.36
CA VAL A 90 -4.06 16.03 4.04
C VAL A 90 -4.06 17.49 4.51
N GLU A 91 -4.55 18.42 3.70
CA GLU A 91 -4.67 19.84 4.07
C GLU A 91 -5.64 20.04 5.24
N ASN A 92 -6.81 19.41 5.19
CA ASN A 92 -7.79 19.44 6.28
C ASN A 92 -7.24 18.79 7.56
N SER A 93 -6.52 17.66 7.44
CA SER A 93 -5.90 16.98 8.57
C SER A 93 -4.80 17.85 9.22
N ARG A 94 -4.05 18.62 8.43
CA ARG A 94 -3.09 19.61 8.93
C ARG A 94 -3.75 20.85 9.53
N GLN A 95 -4.90 21.28 9.00
CA GLN A 95 -5.67 22.41 9.54
C GLN A 95 -6.60 22.05 10.70
N GLY A 96 -6.74 20.75 11.04
CA GLY A 96 -7.56 20.25 12.15
C GLY A 96 -7.11 20.63 13.56
N VAL A 97 -6.24 21.64 13.71
CA VAL A 97 -6.03 22.38 14.97
C VAL A 97 -6.85 23.68 14.90
N LEU A 98 -8.17 23.56 14.80
CA LEU A 98 -9.08 24.69 14.91
C LEU A 98 -10.14 24.35 15.96
N PHE A 99 -9.73 24.59 17.21
CA PHE A 99 -10.49 24.87 18.45
C PHE A 99 -11.58 23.89 18.89
#